data_AF-A0A6J5JLF9-F1
#
_entry.id   AF-A0A6J5JLF9-F1
#
_cell.length_a   1.000
_cell.length_b   1.000
_cell.length_c   1.000
_cell.angle_alpha   90.00
_cell.angle_beta   90.00
_cell.angle_gamma   90.00
#
_symmetry.space_group_name_H-M   'P 1'
#
loop_
_entity.id
_entity.type
_entity.pdbx_description
1 polymer ?
#
loop_
_entity_poly.entity_id
_entity_poly.type
_entity_poly.pdbx_seq_one_letter_code
_entity_poly.pdbx_strand_id
1 'polypeptide(L)'
;MSDITPTFHGEMQLAGWSETHTGGCKVTFWLHDPADLEAFRTLTVRKGNQAGHRFMVAMVEIGDDEQPIQQPAPAMQGPDKSEYGQHYTVLYRAGWFHNPKVVSAFRVRMELLPEQRIEAIKRTIYQAISVDSLTDIPPQAFAQFCQEIGIRQTLPAAFFAP
;
A
#
# COMPACT_ATOMS: atom_id res chain seq x y z
N MET A 1 28.98 15.09 -13.47
CA MET A 1 28.25 14.43 -12.36
C MET A 1 29.31 13.81 -11.48
N SER A 2 29.28 14.02 -10.18
CA SER A 2 30.29 13.46 -9.27
C SER A 2 30.08 11.96 -9.18
N ASP A 3 31.07 11.16 -9.58
CA ASP A 3 31.01 9.71 -9.43
C ASP A 3 30.98 9.35 -7.94
N ILE A 4 29.84 8.79 -7.50
CA ILE A 4 29.68 8.32 -6.13
C ILE A 4 30.39 6.97 -6.05
N THR A 5 31.49 6.90 -5.30
CA THR A 5 32.18 5.63 -5.02
C THR A 5 31.51 4.95 -3.81
N PRO A 6 30.91 3.77 -3.97
CA PRO A 6 30.32 3.05 -2.84
C PRO A 6 31.41 2.58 -1.87
N THR A 7 31.14 2.68 -0.56
CA THR A 7 32.04 2.14 0.48
C THR A 7 32.14 0.62 0.39
N PHE A 8 31.02 -0.03 0.07
CA PHE A 8 30.90 -1.48 -0.10
C PHE A 8 29.86 -1.72 -1.20
N HIS A 9 30.13 -2.68 -2.08
CA HIS A 9 29.21 -3.12 -3.13
C HIS A 9 29.36 -4.62 -3.29
N GLY A 10 28.37 -5.37 -2.82
CA GLY A 10 28.37 -6.83 -2.80
C GLY A 10 27.12 -7.36 -2.12
N GLU A 11 26.97 -8.68 -2.14
CA GLU A 11 25.85 -9.37 -1.51
C GLU A 11 26.05 -9.52 0.00
N MET A 12 24.94 -9.50 0.73
CA MET A 12 24.91 -9.65 2.18
C MET A 12 23.71 -10.50 2.59
N GLN A 13 23.91 -11.40 3.56
CA GLN A 13 22.85 -12.23 4.10
C GLN A 13 22.27 -11.58 5.37
N LEU A 14 20.95 -11.46 5.49
CA LEU A 14 20.33 -11.06 6.75
C LEU A 14 20.55 -12.15 7.81
N ALA A 15 21.36 -11.85 8.82
CA ALA A 15 21.67 -12.76 9.92
C ALA A 15 20.64 -12.68 11.06
N GLY A 16 20.03 -11.51 11.24
CA GLY A 16 19.02 -11.29 12.25
C GLY A 16 18.71 -9.82 12.47
N TRP A 17 17.71 -9.57 13.31
CA TRP A 17 17.28 -8.24 13.70
C TRP A 17 16.88 -8.23 15.17
N SER A 18 16.95 -7.06 15.80
CA SER A 18 16.60 -6.89 17.22
C SER A 18 16.09 -5.48 17.46
N GLU A 19 15.18 -5.34 18.43
CA GLU A 19 14.73 -4.05 18.92
C GLU A 19 14.75 -4.08 20.46
N THR A 20 15.55 -3.22 21.08
CA THR A 20 15.62 -3.11 22.55
C THR A 20 15.62 -1.67 23.01
N HIS A 21 15.15 -1.41 24.22
CA HIS A 21 15.09 -0.05 24.76
C HIS A 21 16.46 0.65 24.86
N THR A 22 17.53 -0.11 25.12
CA THR A 22 18.91 0.41 25.19
C THR A 22 19.64 0.35 23.86
N GLY A 23 19.27 -0.57 22.97
CA GLY A 23 19.96 -0.81 21.71
C GLY A 23 19.30 -0.17 20.50
N GLY A 24 18.02 0.23 20.60
CA GLY A 24 17.21 0.64 19.46
C GLY A 24 16.97 -0.50 18.46
N CYS A 25 16.51 -0.14 17.27
CA CYS A 25 16.28 -1.05 16.16
C CYS A 25 17.60 -1.35 15.44
N LYS A 26 17.95 -2.63 15.29
CA LYS A 26 19.17 -3.09 14.63
C LYS A 26 18.87 -4.23 13.66
N VAL A 27 19.58 -4.22 12.54
CA VAL A 27 19.69 -5.33 11.60
C VAL A 27 21.16 -5.74 11.53
N THR A 28 21.41 -7.05 11.48
CA THR A 28 22.76 -7.62 11.36
C THR A 28 22.83 -8.41 10.07
N PHE A 29 23.88 -8.16 9.30
CA PHE A 29 24.14 -8.83 8.05
C PHE A 29 25.46 -9.57 8.11
N TRP A 30 25.53 -10.74 7.48
CA TRP A 30 26.79 -11.40 7.15
C TRP A 30 27.26 -10.92 5.78
N LEU A 31 28.56 -10.62 5.72
CA LEU A 31 29.26 -10.38 4.46
C LEU A 31 29.62 -11.72 3.84
N HIS A 32 29.75 -11.75 2.51
CA HIS A 32 30.16 -12.96 1.79
C HIS A 32 31.62 -13.33 2.08
N ASP A 33 32.53 -12.34 2.07
CA ASP A 33 33.97 -12.53 2.36
C ASP A 33 34.38 -11.75 3.63
N PRO A 34 35.11 -12.36 4.58
CA PRO A 34 35.75 -11.65 5.68
C PRO A 34 36.56 -10.41 5.29
N ALA A 35 37.17 -10.39 4.09
CA ALA A 35 37.94 -9.27 3.56
C ALA A 35 37.09 -8.00 3.38
N ASP A 36 35.80 -8.13 3.11
CA ASP A 36 34.88 -7.00 2.94
C ASP A 36 34.70 -6.19 4.22
N LEU A 37 34.99 -6.80 5.38
CA LEU A 37 34.91 -6.15 6.67
C LEU A 37 35.94 -5.00 6.81
N GLU A 38 37.06 -5.07 6.07
CA GLU A 38 38.12 -4.06 6.12
C GLU A 38 37.66 -2.68 5.66
N ALA A 39 36.69 -2.62 4.73
CA ALA A 39 36.08 -1.36 4.30
C ALA A 39 35.43 -0.62 5.49
N PHE A 40 34.75 -1.35 6.39
CA PHE A 40 34.09 -0.79 7.56
C PHE A 40 35.04 -0.52 8.72
N ARG A 41 36.05 -1.37 8.92
CA ARG A 41 37.12 -1.17 9.92
C ARG A 41 37.87 0.13 9.65
N THR A 42 38.24 0.36 8.40
CA THR A 42 38.97 1.57 7.98
C THR A 42 38.20 2.85 8.30
N LEU A 43 36.87 2.84 8.15
CA LEU A 43 36.04 4.01 8.51
C LEU A 43 36.10 4.31 10.00
N THR A 44 35.98 3.28 10.82
CA THR A 44 36.01 3.39 12.28
C THR A 44 37.36 3.94 12.74
N VAL A 45 38.47 3.48 12.16
CA VAL A 45 39.81 4.01 12.41
C VAL A 45 39.92 5.48 11.99
N ARG A 46 39.43 5.85 10.79
CA ARG A 46 39.40 7.25 10.32
C ARG A 46 38.64 8.19 11.26
N LYS A 47 37.63 7.68 11.98
CA LYS A 47 36.85 8.42 12.97
C LYS A 47 37.37 8.21 14.40
N GLY A 48 38.67 8.01 14.59
CA GLY A 48 39.30 7.91 15.91
C GLY A 48 38.83 6.69 16.73
N ASN A 49 38.61 5.56 16.07
CA ASN A 49 38.06 4.33 16.64
C ASN A 49 36.64 4.44 17.20
N GLN A 50 35.86 5.44 16.74
CA GLN A 50 34.46 5.59 17.12
C GLN A 50 33.53 5.05 16.02
N ALA A 51 32.64 4.14 16.39
CA ALA A 51 31.57 3.67 15.51
C ALA A 51 30.52 4.78 15.24
N GLY A 52 29.65 4.56 14.23
CA GLY A 52 28.52 5.44 13.93
C GLY A 52 28.72 6.32 12.69
N HIS A 53 29.09 5.70 11.56
CA HIS A 53 29.02 6.32 10.24
C HIS A 53 27.59 6.27 9.72
N ARG A 54 27.19 7.30 8.96
CA ARG A 54 25.89 7.31 8.27
C ARG A 54 26.11 6.86 6.83
N PHE A 55 25.27 5.93 6.38
CA PHE A 55 25.24 5.47 5.01
C PHE A 55 23.88 5.80 4.40
N MET A 56 23.87 6.17 3.13
CA MET A 56 22.69 6.00 2.29
C MET A 56 22.76 4.55 1.77
N VAL A 57 21.71 3.77 1.97
CA VAL A 57 21.70 2.35 1.61
C VAL A 57 20.48 2.07 0.74
N ALA A 58 20.70 1.42 -0.40
CA ALA A 58 19.67 0.80 -1.22
C ALA A 58 19.90 -0.71 -1.21
N MET A 59 18.86 -1.48 -0.97
CA MET A 59 18.93 -2.94 -0.90
C MET A 59 17.88 -3.55 -1.83
N VAL A 60 18.26 -4.63 -2.50
CA VAL A 60 17.36 -5.45 -3.31
C VAL A 60 17.48 -6.88 -2.80
N GLU A 61 16.34 -7.53 -2.55
CA GLU A 61 16.30 -8.93 -2.15
C GLU A 61 16.70 -9.82 -3.33
N ILE A 62 17.47 -10.87 -3.08
CA ILE A 62 17.81 -11.89 -4.09
C ILE A 62 16.89 -13.09 -3.86
N GLY A 63 16.23 -13.56 -4.93
CA GLY A 63 15.31 -14.68 -4.89
C GLY A 63 16.01 -16.04 -4.96
N ASP A 64 15.24 -17.11 -4.83
CA ASP A 64 15.71 -18.49 -4.95
C ASP A 64 16.31 -18.81 -6.35
N ASP A 65 16.03 -17.97 -7.35
CA ASP A 65 16.58 -18.04 -8.70
C ASP A 65 17.91 -17.30 -8.85
N GLU A 66 18.51 -16.86 -7.75
CA GLU A 66 19.74 -16.05 -7.70
C GLU A 66 19.61 -14.73 -8.48
N GLN A 67 18.38 -14.26 -8.73
CA GLN A 67 18.12 -12.99 -9.38
C GLN A 67 17.62 -11.94 -8.37
N PRO A 68 17.88 -10.64 -8.62
CA PRO A 68 17.21 -9.58 -7.88
C PRO A 68 15.71 -9.74 -8.02
N ILE A 69 15.01 -9.89 -6.89
CA ILE A 69 13.56 -9.87 -6.86
C ILE A 69 13.16 -8.50 -7.37
N GLN A 70 12.62 -8.48 -8.58
CA GLN A 70 11.88 -7.32 -9.04
C GLN A 70 10.66 -7.25 -8.13
N GLN A 71 10.67 -6.29 -7.19
CA GLN A 71 9.42 -5.85 -6.61
C GLN A 71 8.48 -5.63 -7.80
N PRO A 72 7.29 -6.25 -7.82
CA PRO A 72 6.34 -5.98 -8.88
C PRO A 72 6.24 -4.47 -8.96
N ALA A 73 6.55 -3.91 -10.14
CA ALA A 73 6.50 -2.47 -10.38
C ALA A 73 5.24 -1.99 -9.66
N PRO A 74 5.34 -1.04 -8.71
CA PRO A 74 4.27 -0.73 -7.77
C PRO A 74 3.00 -0.69 -8.59
N ALA A 75 2.16 -1.74 -8.45
CA ALA A 75 1.10 -2.02 -9.42
C ALA A 75 0.40 -0.72 -9.63
N MET A 76 0.53 -0.14 -10.86
CA MET A 76 0.44 1.30 -11.12
C MET A 76 -0.31 1.93 -9.98
N GLN A 77 0.40 2.54 -9.02
CA GLN A 77 -0.25 3.21 -7.92
C GLN A 77 -1.24 4.16 -8.57
N GLY A 78 -2.51 3.74 -8.63
CA GLY A 78 -3.62 4.62 -8.86
C GLY A 78 -3.40 5.76 -7.88
N PRO A 79 -3.62 7.00 -8.34
CA PRO A 79 -3.10 8.19 -7.67
C PRO A 79 -3.32 8.07 -6.15
N ASP A 80 -2.19 8.17 -5.44
CA ASP A 80 -2.02 8.45 -4.02
C ASP A 80 -3.27 8.27 -3.14
N LYS A 81 -3.27 7.26 -2.26
CA LYS A 81 -4.28 7.03 -1.20
C LYS A 81 -5.62 7.68 -1.56
N SER A 82 -6.40 7.02 -2.41
CA SER A 82 -7.77 7.42 -2.76
C SER A 82 -8.38 8.34 -1.70
N GLU A 83 -8.52 9.63 -2.01
CA GLU A 83 -8.79 10.72 -1.06
C GLU A 83 -9.99 10.42 -0.15
N TYR A 84 -10.87 9.54 -0.63
CA TYR A 84 -12.13 9.15 -0.01
C TYR A 84 -12.15 7.69 0.51
N GLY A 85 -11.00 7.02 0.62
CA GLY A 85 -10.90 5.61 1.00
C GLY A 85 -11.61 5.29 2.33
N GLN A 86 -11.48 6.16 3.33
CA GLN A 86 -12.22 6.04 4.60
C GLN A 86 -13.72 6.33 4.44
N HIS A 87 -14.09 7.21 3.52
CA HIS A 87 -15.46 7.66 3.30
C HIS A 87 -16.38 6.52 2.84
N TYR A 88 -15.88 5.57 2.04
CA TYR A 88 -16.68 4.44 1.54
C TYR A 88 -16.74 3.24 2.50
N THR A 89 -15.88 3.17 3.53
CA THR A 89 -15.97 2.11 4.55
C THR A 89 -17.31 2.12 5.30
N VAL A 90 -17.94 3.29 5.40
CA VAL A 90 -19.25 3.48 6.04
C VAL A 90 -20.37 2.74 5.30
N LEU A 91 -20.27 2.55 3.98
CA LEU A 91 -21.27 1.79 3.21
C LEU A 91 -21.29 0.32 3.62
N TYR A 92 -20.12 -0.27 3.85
CA TYR A 92 -20.00 -1.66 4.31
C TYR A 92 -20.52 -1.80 5.74
N ARG A 93 -20.11 -0.89 6.63
CA ARG A 93 -20.57 -0.89 8.04
C ARG A 93 -22.08 -0.71 8.16
N ALA A 94 -22.67 0.12 7.29
CA ALA A 94 -24.11 0.36 7.25
C ALA A 94 -24.89 -0.76 6.53
N GLY A 95 -24.22 -1.78 5.98
CA GLY A 95 -24.88 -2.83 5.21
C GLY A 95 -25.55 -2.31 3.93
N TRP A 96 -25.07 -1.19 3.37
CA TRP A 96 -25.72 -0.48 2.27
C TRP A 96 -25.89 -1.37 1.03
N PHE A 97 -24.88 -2.18 0.69
CA PHE A 97 -24.92 -3.14 -0.41
C PHE A 97 -25.93 -4.28 -0.24
N HIS A 98 -26.53 -4.42 0.94
CA HIS A 98 -27.56 -5.42 1.22
C HIS A 98 -28.96 -4.81 1.38
N ASN A 99 -29.07 -3.48 1.29
CA ASN A 99 -30.35 -2.81 1.36
C ASN A 99 -31.23 -3.20 0.15
N PRO A 100 -32.47 -3.69 0.35
CA PRO A 100 -33.33 -4.11 -0.75
C PRO A 100 -33.60 -3.03 -1.81
N LYS A 101 -33.68 -1.76 -1.41
CA LYS A 101 -33.85 -0.64 -2.34
C LYS A 101 -32.61 -0.45 -3.22
N VAL A 102 -31.42 -0.62 -2.65
CA VAL A 102 -30.14 -0.51 -3.37
C VAL A 102 -30.01 -1.67 -4.34
N VAL A 103 -30.15 -2.91 -3.88
CA VAL A 103 -30.06 -4.12 -4.72
C VAL A 103 -31.05 -4.07 -5.88
N SER A 104 -32.29 -3.64 -5.62
CA SER A 104 -33.32 -3.46 -6.64
C SER A 104 -32.95 -2.38 -7.67
N ALA A 105 -32.43 -1.22 -7.23
CA ALA A 105 -32.02 -0.15 -8.13
C ALA A 105 -30.90 -0.57 -9.10
N PHE A 106 -29.96 -1.41 -8.64
CA PHE A 106 -28.91 -1.98 -9.49
C PHE A 106 -29.34 -3.22 -10.26
N ARG A 107 -30.62 -3.63 -10.17
CA ARG A 107 -31.17 -4.83 -10.83
C ARG A 107 -30.40 -6.11 -10.50
N VAL A 108 -29.81 -6.18 -9.31
CA VAL A 108 -29.05 -7.33 -8.82
C VAL A 108 -30.00 -8.34 -8.18
N ARG A 109 -29.78 -9.63 -8.42
CA ARG A 109 -30.61 -10.70 -7.86
C ARG A 109 -30.31 -10.91 -6.38
N MET A 110 -31.35 -11.01 -5.56
CA MET A 110 -31.22 -11.25 -4.12
C MET A 110 -30.69 -12.65 -3.77
N GLU A 111 -30.86 -13.62 -4.67
CA GLU A 111 -30.38 -15.00 -4.44
C GLU A 111 -28.86 -15.15 -4.54
N LEU A 112 -28.16 -14.16 -5.09
CA LEU A 112 -26.70 -14.17 -5.17
C LEU A 112 -26.07 -14.09 -3.78
N LEU A 113 -24.88 -14.67 -3.64
CA LEU A 113 -24.11 -14.56 -2.41
C LEU A 113 -23.81 -13.07 -2.09
N PRO A 114 -23.68 -12.69 -0.81
CA PRO A 114 -23.42 -11.31 -0.41
C PRO A 114 -22.26 -10.65 -1.15
N GLU A 115 -21.15 -11.38 -1.32
CA GLU A 115 -19.95 -10.90 -2.02
C GLU A 115 -20.20 -10.64 -3.51
N GLN A 116 -20.91 -11.55 -4.17
CA GLN A 116 -21.29 -11.42 -5.59
C GLN A 116 -22.24 -10.24 -5.80
N ARG A 117 -23.15 -9.96 -4.86
CA ARG A 117 -24.01 -8.76 -4.92
C ARG A 117 -23.19 -7.48 -4.81
N ILE A 118 -22.28 -7.44 -3.85
CA ILE A 118 -21.39 -6.28 -3.64
C ILE A 118 -20.57 -6.02 -4.92
N GLU A 119 -19.99 -7.07 -5.51
CA GLU A 119 -19.19 -6.96 -6.73
C GLU A 119 -20.03 -6.49 -7.93
N ALA A 120 -21.23 -7.05 -8.12
CA ALA A 120 -22.13 -6.62 -9.19
C ALA A 120 -22.54 -5.14 -9.07
N ILE A 121 -22.84 -4.69 -7.85
CA ILE A 121 -23.18 -3.28 -7.57
C ILE A 121 -21.97 -2.38 -7.88
N LYS A 122 -20.78 -2.73 -7.35
CA LYS A 122 -19.54 -1.99 -7.62
C LYS A 122 -19.25 -1.86 -9.10
N ARG A 123 -19.27 -2.98 -9.83
CA ARG A 123 -19.00 -2.99 -11.27
C ARG A 123 -19.95 -2.06 -12.03
N THR A 124 -21.22 -2.02 -11.65
CA THR A 124 -22.20 -1.13 -12.26
C THR A 124 -21.89 0.34 -11.98
N ILE A 125 -21.50 0.68 -10.75
CA ILE A 125 -21.09 2.04 -10.36
C ILE A 125 -19.84 2.46 -11.15
N TYR A 126 -18.84 1.57 -11.23
CA TYR A 126 -17.57 1.80 -11.91
C TYR A 126 -17.76 2.09 -13.40
N GLN A 127 -18.61 1.29 -14.06
CA GLN A 127 -18.97 1.50 -15.45
C GLN A 127 -19.73 2.81 -15.68
N ALA A 128 -20.65 3.16 -14.77
CA ALA A 128 -21.44 4.39 -14.91
C ALA A 128 -20.59 5.66 -14.73
N ILE A 129 -19.61 5.63 -13.82
CA ILE A 129 -18.80 6.80 -13.46
C ILE A 129 -17.42 6.79 -14.17
N SER A 130 -17.11 5.73 -14.92
CA SER A 130 -15.83 5.53 -15.63
C SER A 130 -14.61 5.58 -14.69
N VAL A 131 -14.68 4.83 -13.60
CA VAL A 131 -13.62 4.68 -12.58
C VAL A 131 -13.36 3.21 -12.28
N ASP A 132 -12.20 2.90 -11.70
CA ASP A 132 -11.83 1.52 -11.34
C ASP A 132 -12.06 1.19 -9.85
N SER A 133 -12.27 2.20 -9.00
CA SER A 133 -12.54 2.03 -7.58
C SER A 133 -13.60 3.02 -7.06
N LEU A 134 -14.37 2.59 -6.05
CA LEU A 134 -15.30 3.47 -5.31
C LEU A 134 -14.57 4.65 -4.70
N THR A 135 -13.33 4.42 -4.29
CA THR A 135 -12.53 5.37 -3.55
C THR A 135 -12.02 6.52 -4.42
N ASP A 136 -12.12 6.37 -5.74
CA ASP A 136 -11.74 7.38 -6.73
C ASP A 136 -12.92 8.30 -7.07
N ILE A 137 -14.10 8.05 -6.47
CA ILE A 137 -15.31 8.82 -6.70
C ILE A 137 -15.46 9.86 -5.58
N PRO A 138 -15.49 11.17 -5.91
CA PRO A 138 -15.85 12.21 -4.96
C PRO A 138 -17.19 11.91 -4.28
N PRO A 139 -17.32 11.98 -2.94
CA PRO A 139 -18.55 11.64 -2.23
C PRO A 139 -19.77 12.41 -2.74
N GLN A 140 -19.58 13.66 -3.15
CA GLN A 140 -20.64 14.49 -3.73
C GLN A 140 -21.10 13.94 -5.08
N ALA A 141 -20.17 13.50 -5.94
CA ALA A 141 -20.48 12.88 -7.23
C ALA A 141 -21.20 11.54 -7.04
N PHE A 142 -20.78 10.73 -6.08
CA PHE A 142 -21.47 9.49 -5.73
C PHE A 142 -22.88 9.73 -5.16
N ALA A 143 -23.05 10.75 -4.32
CA ALA A 143 -24.35 11.13 -3.79
C ALA A 143 -25.30 11.63 -4.89
N GLN A 144 -24.77 12.36 -5.88
CA GLN A 144 -25.51 12.76 -7.07
C GLN A 144 -25.91 11.56 -7.93
N PHE A 145 -24.99 10.63 -8.22
CA PHE A 145 -25.31 9.40 -8.93
C PHE A 145 -26.42 8.61 -8.23
N CYS A 146 -26.34 8.46 -6.90
CA CYS A 146 -27.39 7.82 -6.10
C CYS A 146 -28.73 8.56 -6.18
N GLN A 147 -28.73 9.88 -6.38
CA GLN A 147 -29.95 10.66 -6.60
C GLN A 147 -30.56 10.37 -7.96
N GLU A 148 -29.75 10.29 -9.01
CA GLU A 148 -30.19 10.03 -10.37
C GLU A 148 -30.88 8.66 -10.50
N ILE A 149 -30.40 7.66 -9.76
CA ILE A 149 -31.01 6.32 -9.70
C ILE A 149 -32.05 6.17 -8.56
N GLY A 150 -32.40 7.24 -7.86
CA GLY A 150 -33.51 7.28 -6.88
C GLY A 150 -33.24 6.59 -5.53
N ILE A 151 -31.96 6.43 -5.15
CA ILE A 151 -31.56 5.79 -3.89
C ILE A 151 -30.78 6.70 -2.93
N ARG A 152 -30.68 8.01 -3.19
CA ARG A 152 -29.96 8.97 -2.33
C ARG A 152 -30.31 8.84 -0.84
N GLN A 153 -31.57 8.63 -0.52
CA GLN A 153 -32.11 8.44 0.84
C GLN A 153 -31.55 7.21 1.58
N THR A 154 -30.89 6.30 0.88
CA THR A 154 -30.27 5.12 1.48
C THR A 154 -28.83 5.38 1.94
N LEU A 155 -28.23 6.51 1.54
CA LEU A 155 -26.84 6.82 1.87
C LEU A 155 -26.66 7.14 3.36
N PRO A 156 -25.54 6.70 3.96
CA PRO A 156 -25.18 7.08 5.33
C PRO A 156 -24.97 8.60 5.48
N ALA A 157 -25.15 9.10 6.71
CA ALA A 157 -25.02 10.53 7.04
C ALA A 157 -23.68 11.16 6.62
N ALA A 158 -22.61 10.36 6.54
CA ALA A 158 -21.28 10.80 6.10
C ALA A 158 -21.29 11.46 4.71
N PHE A 159 -22.19 11.06 3.81
CA PHE A 159 -22.29 11.60 2.44
C PHE A 159 -23.03 12.95 2.37
N PHE A 160 -23.51 13.46 3.51
CA PHE A 160 -24.23 14.75 3.60
C PHE A 160 -23.51 15.77 4.48
N ALA A 161 -22.35 15.42 5.05
CA ALA A 161 -21.52 16.36 5.78
C ALA A 161 -20.82 17.31 4.79
N PRO A 162 -20.76 18.62 5.09
CA PRO A 162 -20.11 19.62 4.24
C PRO A 162 -18.60 19.47 4.19
#